data_AF-A0A067CDZ8-F1
#
_entry.id   AF-A0A067CDZ8-F1
#
_cell.length_a   1.000
_cell.length_b   1.000
_cell.length_c   1.000
_cell.angle_alpha   90.00
_cell.angle_beta   90.00
_cell.angle_gamma   90.00
#
_symmetry.space_group_name_H-M   'P 1'
#
loop_
_entity.id
_entity.type
_entity.pdbx_description
1 polymer ?
#
loop_
_entity_poly.entity_id
_entity_poly.type
_entity_poly.pdbx_seq_one_letter_code
_entity_poly.pdbx_strand_id
1 'polypeptide(L)'
;MRIPLRVLAGEDGKPEWSIIELQGELISETKASLGLGHLEYKKGVPTLLIGNHLLEGKAAKLAKPMAIMRKDGGAAYTVVGIARKKLIFNTRPKPVLT
;
A
#
# COMPACT_ATOMS: atom_id res chain seq x y z
N MET A 1 9.41 4.16 0.23
CA MET A 1 8.74 3.57 1.41
C MET A 1 7.92 2.35 1.00
N ARG A 2 7.80 1.33 1.86
CA ARG A 2 6.94 0.14 1.65
C ARG A 2 5.95 -0.02 2.78
N ILE A 3 4.67 -0.17 2.46
CA ILE A 3 3.57 -0.28 3.42
C ILE A 3 2.81 -1.59 3.14
N PRO A 4 2.77 -2.55 4.07
CA PRO A 4 1.92 -3.73 3.93
C PRO A 4 0.46 -3.33 4.10
N LEU A 5 -0.41 -3.85 3.24
CA LEU A 5 -1.86 -3.73 3.39
C LEU A 5 -2.53 -5.10 3.27
N ARG A 6 -3.68 -5.21 3.93
CA ARG A 6 -4.60 -6.34 3.75
C ARG A 6 -5.71 -5.89 2.80
N VAL A 7 -5.70 -6.43 1.59
CA VAL A 7 -6.79 -6.27 0.63
C VAL A 7 -7.93 -7.18 1.06
N LEU A 8 -9.13 -6.64 1.29
CA LEU A 8 -10.24 -7.40 1.85
C LEU A 8 -10.93 -8.31 0.82
N ALA A 9 -10.86 -7.96 -0.46
CA ALA A 9 -11.37 -8.76 -1.57
C ALA A 9 -10.30 -8.82 -2.67
N GLY A 10 -9.46 -9.87 -2.64
CA GLY A 10 -8.55 -10.19 -3.73
C GLY A 10 -9.29 -10.70 -4.97
N GLU A 11 -8.54 -11.07 -6.01
CA GLU A 11 -9.10 -11.60 -7.28
C GLU A 11 -9.97 -12.85 -7.10
N ASP A 12 -9.75 -13.64 -6.04
CA ASP A 12 -10.52 -14.85 -5.70
C ASP A 12 -11.58 -14.60 -4.59
N GLY A 13 -11.84 -13.34 -4.25
CA GLY A 13 -12.74 -12.94 -3.17
C GLY A 13 -12.21 -13.19 -1.76
N LYS A 14 -10.96 -13.66 -1.61
CA LYS A 14 -10.33 -13.87 -0.30
C LYS A 14 -9.48 -12.67 0.10
N PRO A 15 -9.35 -12.39 1.41
CA PRO A 15 -8.42 -11.38 1.85
C PRO A 15 -6.98 -11.78 1.52
N GLU A 16 -6.24 -10.88 0.86
CA GLU A 16 -4.84 -11.11 0.51
C GLU A 16 -3.95 -10.00 1.06
N TRP A 17 -2.71 -10.34 1.40
CA TRP A 17 -1.70 -9.36 1.77
C TRP A 17 -0.98 -8.85 0.52
N SER A 18 -0.75 -7.55 0.47
CA SER A 18 -0.02 -6.87 -0.60
C SER A 18 0.86 -5.77 -0.02
N ILE A 19 1.73 -5.19 -0.86
CA ILE A 19 2.63 -4.12 -0.48
C ILE A 19 2.37 -2.90 -1.36
N ILE A 20 2.14 -1.74 -0.77
CA ILE A 20 2.28 -0.46 -1.48
C ILE A 20 3.75 -0.03 -1.41
N GLU A 21 4.32 0.33 -2.56
CA GLU A 21 5.65 0.90 -2.69
C GLU A 21 5.53 2.33 -3.22
N LEU A 22 5.82 3.31 -2.36
CA LEU A 22 5.84 4.72 -2.70
C LEU A 22 7.28 5.19 -2.91
N GLN A 23 7.56 5.88 -4.00
CA GLN A 23 8.83 6.58 -4.18
C GLN A 23 8.75 7.97 -3.56
N GLY A 24 9.52 8.18 -2.48
CA GLY A 24 9.51 9.42 -1.70
C GLY A 24 9.19 9.17 -0.24
N GLU A 25 8.82 10.26 0.44
CA GLU A 25 8.49 10.31 1.85
C GLU A 25 7.02 10.72 2.05
N LEU A 26 6.37 10.12 3.04
CA LEU A 26 5.03 10.51 3.46
C LEU A 26 5.16 11.49 4.61
N ILE A 27 4.75 12.73 4.36
CA ILE A 27 4.83 13.82 5.35
C ILE A 27 3.43 14.05 5.90
N SER A 28 3.31 14.03 7.24
CA SER A 28 2.08 14.36 7.95
C SER A 28 2.40 15.27 9.14
N GLU A 29 1.57 16.29 9.35
CA GLU A 29 1.70 17.21 10.48
C GLU A 29 1.18 16.61 11.79
N THR A 30 0.43 15.49 11.73
CA THR A 30 -0.14 14.85 12.91
C THR A 30 0.21 13.36 12.97
N LYS A 31 0.45 12.86 14.19
CA LYS A 31 0.72 11.43 14.46
C LYS A 31 -0.57 10.63 14.76
N ALA A 32 -1.73 11.25 14.62
CA ALA A 32 -3.01 10.58 14.83
C ALA A 32 -3.18 9.46 13.77
N SER A 33 -4.02 8.46 14.06
CA SER A 33 -4.41 7.42 13.11
C SER A 33 -5.17 8.04 11.93
N LEU A 34 -4.43 8.64 11.01
CA LEU A 34 -4.97 9.32 9.84
C LEU A 34 -5.30 8.28 8.78
N GLY A 35 -6.52 8.34 8.25
CA GLY A 35 -6.79 7.69 6.97
C GLY A 35 -5.85 8.28 5.94
N LEU A 36 -4.85 7.51 5.50
CA LEU A 36 -3.81 8.00 4.58
C LEU A 36 -4.40 8.54 3.28
N GLY A 37 -5.53 7.98 2.85
CA GLY A 37 -6.11 8.32 1.57
C GLY A 37 -7.04 7.23 1.05
N HIS A 38 -7.37 7.34 -0.24
CA HIS A 38 -8.22 6.38 -0.94
C HIS A 38 -7.42 5.66 -2.03
N LEU A 39 -7.46 4.33 -2.01
CA LEU A 39 -6.90 3.48 -3.06
C LEU A 39 -8.06 2.87 -3.87
N GLU A 40 -8.03 3.09 -5.18
CA GLU A 40 -9.04 2.58 -6.11
C GLU A 40 -8.38 2.09 -7.40
N TYR A 41 -9.04 1.18 -8.12
CA TYR A 41 -8.62 0.76 -9.45
C TYR A 41 -9.43 1.50 -10.51
N LYS A 42 -8.84 2.51 -11.18
CA LYS A 42 -9.45 3.21 -12.30
C LYS A 42 -9.08 2.53 -13.61
N LYS A 43 -10.05 1.89 -14.27
CA LYS A 43 -9.83 1.17 -15.54
C LYS A 43 -8.64 0.20 -15.46
N GLY A 44 -8.51 -0.51 -14.34
CA GLY A 44 -7.41 -1.46 -14.09
C GLY A 44 -6.10 -0.84 -13.59
N VAL A 45 -6.00 0.50 -13.50
CA VAL A 45 -4.82 1.20 -12.98
C VAL A 45 -5.02 1.52 -11.49
N PRO A 46 -4.16 1.03 -10.58
CA PRO A 46 -4.24 1.40 -9.18
C PRO A 46 -3.92 2.89 -9.04
N THR A 47 -4.86 3.63 -8.46
CA THR A 47 -4.83 5.08 -8.28
C THR A 47 -4.97 5.37 -6.80
N LEU A 48 -4.05 6.15 -6.26
CA LEU A 48 -3.96 6.46 -4.85
C LEU A 48 -4.08 7.97 -4.65
N LEU A 49 -5.13 8.39 -3.94
CA LEU A 49 -5.35 9.76 -3.52
C LEU A 49 -4.89 9.92 -2.08
N ILE A 50 -3.87 10.74 -1.83
CA ILE A 50 -3.34 11.08 -0.48
C ILE A 50 -3.33 12.59 -0.34
N GLY A 51 -4.11 13.14 0.58
CA GLY A 51 -4.31 14.60 0.66
C GLY A 51 -4.75 15.17 -0.70
N ASN A 52 -4.01 16.18 -1.19
CA ASN A 52 -4.25 16.82 -2.50
C ASN A 52 -3.46 16.19 -3.65
N HIS A 53 -2.89 15.00 -3.44
CA HIS A 53 -2.04 14.33 -4.42
C HIS A 53 -2.71 13.07 -4.98
N LEU A 54 -2.76 13.00 -6.31
CA LEU A 54 -3.16 11.82 -7.06
C LEU A 54 -1.92 11.12 -7.61
N LEU A 55 -1.75 9.85 -7.26
CA LEU A 55 -0.68 9.00 -7.76
C LEU A 55 -1.28 7.86 -8.59
N GLU A 56 -0.83 7.74 -9.84
CA GLU A 56 -1.11 6.58 -10.68
C GLU A 56 0.05 5.59 -10.54
N GLY A 57 -0.30 4.34 -10.22
CA GLY A 57 0.66 3.28 -10.02
C GLY A 57 0.49 2.11 -10.98
N LYS A 58 1.16 1.01 -10.67
CA LYS A 58 1.01 -0.27 -11.37
C LYS A 58 1.07 -1.44 -10.40
N ALA A 59 0.32 -2.50 -10.70
CA ALA A 59 0.45 -3.76 -9.99
C ALA A 59 1.61 -4.59 -10.57
N ALA A 60 2.39 -5.24 -9.71
CA ALA A 60 3.48 -6.13 -10.10
C ALA A 60 3.55 -7.34 -9.18
N LYS A 61 3.86 -8.52 -9.75
CA LYS A 61 4.18 -9.71 -8.97
C LYS A 61 5.55 -9.54 -8.31
N LEU A 62 5.67 -9.92 -7.05
CA LEU A 62 6.96 -9.97 -6.38
C LEU A 62 7.77 -11.15 -6.92
N ALA A 63 9.04 -10.91 -7.28
CA ALA A 63 9.95 -11.96 -7.72
C ALA A 63 10.12 -13.06 -6.65
N LYS A 64 10.09 -12.66 -5.37
CA LYS A 64 10.06 -13.54 -4.21
C LYS A 64 8.92 -13.09 -3.28
N PRO A 65 8.00 -13.99 -2.89
CA PRO A 65 6.99 -13.67 -1.88
C PRO A 65 7.63 -13.17 -0.59
N MET A 66 6.99 -12.23 0.10
CA MET A 66 7.48 -11.64 1.35
C MET A 66 6.55 -11.99 2.51
N ALA A 67 7.11 -12.40 3.64
CA ALA A 67 6.35 -12.56 4.87
C ALA A 67 6.05 -11.20 5.50
N ILE A 68 4.80 -10.97 5.88
CA ILE A 68 4.38 -9.82 6.69
C ILE A 68 4.40 -10.28 8.14
N MET A 69 5.18 -9.59 8.97
CA MET A 69 5.41 -9.95 10.37
C MET A 69 4.94 -8.81 11.27
N ARG A 70 4.20 -9.14 12.32
CA ARG A 70 3.86 -8.22 13.40
C ARG A 70 4.82 -8.47 14.56
N LYS A 71 5.36 -7.39 15.13
CA LYS A 71 6.17 -7.46 16.34
C LYS A 71 5.23 -7.53 17.55
N ASP A 72 5.37 -8.56 18.37
CA ASP A 72 4.50 -8.78 19.54
C ASP A 72 5.19 -8.43 20.88
N GLY A 73 6.41 -7.85 20.82
CA GLY A 73 7.18 -7.39 21.99
C GLY A 73 8.59 -8.00 22.03
N GLY A 74 9.56 -7.29 22.61
CA GLY A 74 10.96 -7.75 22.69
C GLY A 74 11.54 -8.13 21.31
N ALA A 75 11.98 -9.38 21.17
CA ALA A 75 12.46 -9.98 19.92
C ALA A 75 11.47 -10.99 19.30
N ALA A 76 10.20 -11.01 19.74
CA ALA A 76 9.17 -11.91 19.24
C ALA A 76 8.39 -11.30 18.06
N TYR A 77 8.10 -12.15 17.07
CA TYR A 77 7.38 -11.78 15.86
C TYR A 77 6.41 -12.89 15.43
N THR A 78 5.20 -12.51 15.03
CA THR A 78 4.23 -13.42 14.42
C THR A 78 4.09 -13.13 12.93
N VAL A 79 4.13 -14.19 12.11
CA VAL A 79 3.79 -14.08 10.69
C VAL A 79 2.28 -13.91 10.55
N VAL A 80 1.84 -12.78 10.01
CA VAL A 80 0.42 -12.46 9.83
C VAL A 80 -0.06 -12.63 8.39
N GLY A 81 0.87 -12.81 7.44
CA GLY A 81 0.55 -12.87 6.02
C GLY A 81 1.72 -13.14 5.11
N ILE A 82 1.42 -13.45 3.85
CA ILE A 82 2.39 -13.52 2.76
C ILE A 82 1.94 -12.58 1.64
N ALA A 83 2.75 -11.60 1.33
CA ALA A 83 2.55 -10.75 0.16
C ALA A 83 3.19 -11.38 -1.07
N ARG A 84 2.42 -11.46 -2.16
CA ARG A 84 2.87 -12.01 -3.47
C ARG A 84 2.87 -10.96 -4.58
N LYS A 85 2.14 -9.86 -4.37
CA LYS A 85 2.00 -8.74 -5.29
C LYS A 85 2.40 -7.44 -4.57
N LYS A 86 2.71 -6.42 -5.35
CA LYS A 86 2.90 -5.05 -4.89
C LYS A 86 2.25 -4.04 -5.83
N LEU A 87 1.84 -2.91 -5.29
CA LEU A 87 1.39 -1.73 -6.01
C LEU A 87 2.51 -0.70 -5.96
N ILE A 88 3.04 -0.32 -7.11
CA ILE A 88 4.17 0.60 -7.23
C ILE A 88 3.65 1.96 -7.67
N PHE A 89 3.90 2.99 -6.88
CA PHE A 89 3.62 4.39 -7.19
C PHE A 89 4.96 5.14 -7.25
N ASN A 90 5.53 5.19 -8.45
CA ASN A 90 6.85 5.78 -8.72
C ASN A 90 6.77 6.97 -9.70
N THR A 91 5.57 7.48 -9.96
CA THR A 91 5.31 8.65 -10.80
C THR A 91 5.22 9.90 -9.93
N ARG A 92 5.48 11.07 -10.53
CA ARG A 92 5.35 12.35 -9.83
C ARG A 92 3.88 12.54 -9.40
N PRO A 93 3.59 12.86 -8.12
CA PRO A 93 2.23 13.11 -7.67
C PRO A 93 1.60 14.28 -8.45
N LYS A 94 0.39 14.06 -8.99
CA LYS A 94 -0.39 15.10 -9.67
C LYS A 94 -1.20 15.87 -8.62
N PRO A 95 -1.23 17.21 -8.62
CA PRO A 95 -2.12 17.94 -7.74
C PRO A 95 -3.58 17.73 -8.18
N VAL A 96 -4.48 17.57 -7.22
CA VAL A 96 -5.93 17.63 -7.45
C VAL A 96 -6.37 19.04 -7.07
N LEU A 97 -6.91 19.77 -8.04
CA LEU A 97 -7.60 21.03 -7.76
C LEU A 97 -8.98 20.66 -7.20
N THR A 98 -9.14 20.83 -5.89
CA THR A 98 -10.43 20.86 -5.20
C THR A 98 -11.02 22.26 -5.24
#